data_AF-A0A673H8B9-F1
#
_entry.id   AF-A0A673H8B9-F1
#
_cell.length_a   1.000
_cell.length_b   1.000
_cell.length_c   1.000
_cell.angle_alpha   90.00
_cell.angle_beta   90.00
_cell.angle_gamma   90.00
#
_symmetry.space_group_name_H-M   'P 1'
#
loop_
_entity.id
_entity.type
_entity.pdbx_description
1 polymer ?
#
loop_
_entity_poly.entity_id
_entity_poly.type
_entity_poly.pdbx_seq_one_letter_code
_entity_poly.pdbx_strand_id
1 'polypeptide(L)'
;MVKPDIHTLAHHLKQERLYVASEKQLIQRFNNEVLKTAERLYRAAWIAKQQRINLDRLILTSAEASPAECCQHAKVLEDTQFVDGYKTLGFQESIYGEFLGRLRENPRLVASCLVAEERLSHEHTQGVVHTVFTSLYGNCIMQEDECYLLQVLRYLVEFELKESDNPRRLLRRGTCAFSILFKLFSEGLYSAKLFLTATLHEPIMQLLVEDEDHLETDPGKLIERFTPAQQERLFGEKGTDEYRRKVQAAVEANEAKLVALVNTFIGCLKQNTYCFPQSLRWIVSQMYKTLARVERLEVGEVRTMCTDLLLTCFICPAIVNPEQYGIISDAPINEVARFNLMQVGQLLQQLAMSDADDGDPRRKSSLSKFDKTCVAAFLDVVIGGRAVETPPMSSMNLLEGLTRTVFYMTHNQLLALVDFVRSVTAGDQLREEDHLALETLLANVPQSRTTKSNSLELTPSNTPQLSPATTPANKKNRLPIGYLTHLLNCKYHYFQ
;
A
#
# COMPACT_ATOMS: atom_id res chain seq x y z
N MET A 1 -16.18 60.05 -34.97
CA MET A 1 -16.54 58.86 -34.16
C MET A 1 -17.95 58.44 -34.54
N VAL A 2 -18.10 57.43 -35.40
CA VAL A 2 -19.41 56.91 -35.81
C VAL A 2 -20.00 56.13 -34.63
N LYS A 3 -21.14 56.56 -34.10
CA LYS A 3 -21.88 55.79 -33.08
C LYS A 3 -22.27 54.45 -33.70
N PRO A 4 -21.95 53.29 -33.10
CA PRO A 4 -22.40 52.02 -33.62
C PRO A 4 -23.93 52.01 -33.65
N ASP A 5 -24.48 51.64 -34.81
CA ASP A 5 -25.91 51.42 -35.00
C ASP A 5 -26.41 50.40 -33.96
N ILE A 6 -27.52 50.73 -33.28
CA ILE A 6 -28.14 49.90 -32.24
C ILE A 6 -28.46 48.50 -32.78
N HIS A 7 -28.77 48.38 -34.07
CA HIS A 7 -29.00 47.10 -34.72
C HIS A 7 -27.73 46.22 -34.78
N THR A 8 -26.58 46.81 -35.09
CA THR A 8 -25.29 46.10 -35.12
C THR A 8 -24.89 45.64 -33.72
N LEU A 9 -25.09 46.48 -32.70
CA LEU A 9 -24.83 46.10 -31.31
C LEU A 9 -25.74 44.96 -30.85
N ALA A 10 -27.04 45.03 -31.17
CA ALA A 10 -28.00 43.96 -30.82
C ALA A 10 -27.66 42.63 -31.50
N HIS A 11 -27.18 42.67 -32.74
CA HIS A 11 -26.71 41.49 -33.46
C HIS A 11 -25.46 40.88 -32.80
N HIS A 12 -24.45 41.70 -32.47
CA HIS A 12 -23.26 41.23 -31.78
C HIS A 12 -23.59 40.65 -30.40
N LEU A 13 -24.43 41.29 -29.59
CA LEU A 13 -24.84 40.76 -28.28
C LEU A 13 -25.57 39.42 -28.40
N LYS A 14 -26.39 39.24 -29.45
CA LYS A 14 -27.05 37.96 -29.71
C LYS A 14 -26.04 36.87 -30.10
N GLN A 15 -25.07 37.19 -30.95
CA GLN A 15 -24.00 36.27 -31.33
C GLN A 15 -23.14 35.87 -30.12
N GLU A 16 -22.69 36.85 -29.33
CA GLU A 16 -21.95 36.62 -28.09
C GLU A 16 -22.75 35.76 -27.11
N ARG A 17 -24.04 36.03 -26.93
CA ARG A 17 -24.89 35.20 -26.05
C ARG A 17 -24.98 33.75 -26.54
N LEU A 18 -25.09 33.53 -27.85
CA LEU A 18 -25.12 32.18 -28.42
C LEU A 18 -23.78 31.47 -28.26
N TYR A 19 -22.68 32.19 -28.50
CA TYR A 19 -21.32 31.68 -28.31
C TYR A 19 -21.06 31.31 -26.85
N VAL A 20 -21.35 32.19 -25.90
CA VAL A 20 -21.22 31.92 -24.46
C VAL A 20 -22.11 30.74 -24.04
N ALA A 21 -23.32 30.60 -24.60
CA ALA A 21 -24.18 29.47 -24.32
C ALA A 21 -23.60 28.15 -24.86
N SER A 22 -23.01 28.14 -26.06
CA SER A 22 -22.36 26.95 -26.61
C SER A 22 -21.11 26.57 -25.82
N GLU A 23 -20.29 27.55 -25.43
CA GLU A 23 -19.11 27.31 -24.59
C GLU A 23 -19.50 26.77 -23.22
N LYS A 24 -20.55 27.33 -22.58
CA LYS A 24 -21.07 26.80 -21.31
C LYS A 24 -21.52 25.34 -21.45
N GLN A 25 -22.24 25.01 -22.52
CA GLN A 25 -22.66 23.62 -22.77
C GLN A 25 -21.47 22.69 -23.01
N LEU A 26 -20.45 23.16 -23.73
CA LEU A 26 -19.24 22.38 -24.00
C LEU A 26 -18.47 22.09 -22.70
N ILE A 27 -18.26 23.11 -21.87
CA ILE A 27 -17.62 22.96 -20.54
C ILE A 27 -18.42 21.98 -19.67
N GLN A 28 -19.75 22.08 -19.64
CA GLN A 28 -20.60 21.14 -18.90
C GLN A 28 -20.44 19.69 -19.39
N ARG A 29 -20.33 19.48 -20.71
CA ARG A 29 -20.08 18.15 -21.27
C ARG A 29 -18.71 17.61 -20.85
N PHE A 30 -17.66 18.42 -20.97
CA PHE A 30 -16.31 18.01 -20.55
C PHE A 30 -16.24 17.71 -19.05
N ASN A 31 -16.86 18.54 -18.20
CA ASN A 31 -16.93 18.26 -16.76
C ASN A 31 -17.62 16.91 -16.48
N ASN A 32 -18.72 16.61 -17.17
CA ASN A 32 -19.41 15.32 -17.02
C ASN A 32 -18.55 14.14 -17.49
N GLU A 33 -17.76 14.29 -18.55
CA GLU A 33 -16.85 13.26 -19.04
C GLU A 33 -15.68 13.02 -18.08
N VAL A 34 -15.10 14.09 -17.54
CA VAL A 34 -14.04 14.03 -16.53
C VAL A 34 -14.54 13.32 -15.28
N LEU A 35 -15.74 13.67 -14.77
CA LEU A 35 -16.32 13.01 -13.60
C LEU A 35 -16.58 11.52 -13.84
N LYS A 36 -17.15 11.14 -14.99
CA LYS A 36 -17.35 9.72 -15.35
C LYS A 36 -16.04 8.95 -15.46
N THR A 37 -15.00 9.60 -15.97
CA THR A 37 -13.68 8.97 -16.11
C THR A 37 -13.00 8.81 -14.75
N ALA A 38 -13.06 9.83 -13.90
CA ALA A 38 -12.59 9.77 -12.52
C ALA A 38 -13.31 8.67 -11.74
N GLU A 39 -14.63 8.56 -11.88
CA GLU A 39 -15.43 7.49 -11.27
C GLU A 39 -14.95 6.09 -11.67
N ARG A 40 -14.70 5.86 -12.98
CA ARG A 40 -14.16 4.60 -13.48
C ARG A 40 -12.77 4.32 -12.91
N LEU A 41 -11.91 5.34 -12.83
CA LEU A 41 -10.57 5.22 -12.24
C LEU A 41 -10.66 4.78 -10.78
N TYR A 42 -11.52 5.41 -9.96
CA TYR A 42 -11.69 5.04 -8.56
C TYR A 42 -12.16 3.60 -8.38
N ARG A 43 -13.17 3.19 -9.17
CA ARG A 43 -13.71 1.83 -9.12
C ARG A 43 -12.63 0.79 -9.48
N ALA A 44 -11.90 1.03 -10.57
CA ALA A 44 -10.82 0.16 -11.01
C ALA A 44 -9.68 0.09 -9.98
N ALA A 45 -9.28 1.23 -9.42
CA ALA A 45 -8.22 1.28 -8.41
C ALA A 45 -8.63 0.62 -7.10
N TRP A 46 -9.87 0.78 -6.66
CA TRP A 46 -10.39 0.09 -5.47
C TRP A 46 -10.38 -1.44 -5.67
N ILE A 47 -10.90 -1.94 -6.79
CA ILE A 47 -10.87 -3.38 -7.11
C ILE A 47 -9.42 -3.87 -7.16
N ALA A 48 -8.55 -3.17 -7.88
CA ALA A 48 -7.14 -3.55 -8.02
C ALA A 48 -6.44 -3.64 -6.67
N LYS A 49 -6.69 -2.71 -5.75
CA LYS A 49 -6.07 -2.75 -4.42
C LYS A 49 -6.66 -3.85 -3.53
N GLN A 50 -7.96 -4.14 -3.60
CA GLN A 50 -8.54 -5.29 -2.90
C GLN A 50 -7.97 -6.62 -3.42
N GLN A 51 -7.82 -6.75 -4.74
CA GLN A 51 -7.17 -7.92 -5.35
C GLN A 51 -5.71 -8.06 -4.89
N ARG A 52 -4.97 -6.94 -4.81
CA ARG A 52 -3.60 -6.95 -4.27
C ARG A 52 -3.54 -7.40 -2.82
N ILE A 53 -4.44 -6.92 -1.96
CA ILE A 53 -4.52 -7.34 -0.55
C ILE A 53 -4.85 -8.85 -0.45
N ASN A 54 -5.78 -9.33 -1.28
CA ASN A 54 -6.13 -10.76 -1.34
C ASN A 54 -4.94 -11.63 -1.80
N LEU A 55 -4.15 -11.15 -2.77
CA LEU A 55 -2.92 -11.81 -3.22
C LEU A 55 -1.87 -11.83 -2.12
N ASP A 56 -1.65 -10.72 -1.41
CA ASP A 56 -0.70 -10.65 -0.30
C ASP A 56 -1.09 -11.64 0.82
N ARG A 57 -2.39 -11.77 1.11
CA ARG A 57 -2.91 -12.76 2.07
C ARG A 57 -2.60 -14.20 1.64
N LEU A 58 -2.69 -14.50 0.34
CA LEU A 58 -2.35 -15.81 -0.20
C LEU A 58 -0.84 -16.11 -0.08
N ILE A 59 0.00 -15.13 -0.37
CA ILE A 59 1.47 -15.29 -0.40
C ILE A 59 2.05 -15.34 1.02
N LEU A 60 1.62 -14.43 1.90
CA LEU A 60 2.24 -14.21 3.21
C LEU A 60 1.54 -14.98 4.34
N THR A 61 0.23 -15.22 4.23
CA THR A 61 -0.62 -15.68 5.34
C THR A 61 -1.26 -17.04 5.05
N SER A 62 -0.57 -17.92 4.32
CA SER A 62 -1.08 -19.24 3.87
C SER A 62 -1.67 -20.14 4.96
N ALA A 63 -1.41 -19.86 6.25
CA ALA A 63 -2.02 -20.55 7.39
C ALA A 63 -3.46 -20.09 7.73
N GLU A 64 -3.85 -18.85 7.39
CA GLU A 64 -5.14 -18.23 7.75
C GLU A 64 -6.11 -18.10 6.55
N ALA A 65 -5.64 -18.38 5.34
CA ALA A 65 -6.43 -18.31 4.12
C ALA A 65 -6.04 -19.41 3.16
N SER A 66 -6.99 -20.30 2.87
CA SER A 66 -6.80 -21.31 1.86
C SER A 66 -6.78 -20.68 0.45
N PRO A 67 -6.04 -21.27 -0.51
CA PRO A 67 -6.11 -20.84 -1.91
C PRO A 67 -7.55 -20.77 -2.45
N ALA A 68 -8.41 -21.69 -2.01
CA ALA A 68 -9.82 -21.72 -2.39
C ALA A 68 -10.59 -20.48 -1.90
N GLU A 69 -10.37 -20.05 -0.65
CA GLU A 69 -10.98 -18.83 -0.10
C GLU A 69 -10.50 -17.57 -0.84
N CYS A 70 -9.20 -17.48 -1.14
CA CYS A 70 -8.65 -16.38 -1.92
C CYS A 70 -9.23 -16.34 -3.35
N CYS A 71 -9.37 -17.48 -4.01
CA CYS A 71 -10.04 -17.57 -5.32
C CYS A 71 -11.51 -17.16 -5.25
N GLN A 72 -12.23 -17.60 -4.21
CA GLN A 72 -13.62 -17.19 -4.00
C GLN A 72 -13.73 -15.68 -3.78
N HIS A 73 -12.83 -15.09 -2.99
CA HIS A 73 -12.80 -13.66 -2.76
C HIS A 73 -12.48 -12.88 -4.04
N ALA A 74 -11.51 -13.35 -4.83
CA ALA A 74 -11.19 -12.75 -6.13
C ALA A 74 -12.39 -12.74 -7.08
N LYS A 75 -13.17 -13.83 -7.12
CA LYS A 75 -14.41 -13.91 -7.89
C LYS A 75 -15.47 -12.92 -7.41
N VAL A 76 -15.65 -12.77 -6.09
CA VAL A 76 -16.57 -11.77 -5.52
C VAL A 76 -16.15 -10.35 -5.92
N LEU A 77 -14.85 -10.06 -5.95
CA LEU A 77 -14.33 -8.76 -6.38
C LEU A 77 -14.56 -8.50 -7.87
N GLU A 78 -14.43 -9.51 -8.74
CA GLU A 78 -14.76 -9.41 -10.16
C GLU A 78 -16.26 -9.16 -10.41
N ASP A 79 -17.12 -9.83 -9.64
CA ASP A 79 -18.58 -9.71 -9.73
C ASP A 79 -19.14 -8.48 -8.98
N THR A 80 -18.28 -7.62 -8.42
CA THR A 80 -18.69 -6.50 -7.56
C THR A 80 -19.48 -5.45 -8.34
N GLN A 81 -20.66 -5.09 -7.82
CA GLN A 81 -21.48 -4.00 -8.35
C GLN A 81 -21.42 -2.78 -7.43
N PHE A 82 -21.14 -1.62 -8.03
CA PHE A 82 -21.14 -0.34 -7.34
C PHE A 82 -22.54 0.26 -7.40
N VAL A 83 -23.15 0.47 -6.23
CA VAL A 83 -24.53 0.96 -6.08
C VAL A 83 -24.54 2.24 -5.25
N ASP A 84 -25.29 3.25 -5.67
CA ASP A 84 -25.44 4.52 -4.92
C ASP A 84 -25.85 4.30 -3.45
N GLY A 85 -25.27 5.08 -2.55
CA GLY A 85 -25.38 4.93 -1.11
C GLY A 85 -26.80 5.13 -0.62
N TYR A 86 -27.51 6.14 -1.14
CA TYR A 86 -28.92 6.38 -0.79
C TYR A 86 -29.81 5.16 -1.07
N LYS A 87 -29.48 4.30 -2.05
CA LYS A 87 -30.27 3.09 -2.33
C LYS A 87 -30.14 2.04 -1.23
N THR A 88 -29.03 2.04 -0.51
CA THR A 88 -28.74 1.05 0.53
C THR A 88 -28.97 1.62 1.93
N LEU A 89 -28.59 2.88 2.15
CA LEU A 89 -28.56 3.55 3.46
C LEU A 89 -29.68 4.58 3.63
N GLY A 90 -30.42 4.90 2.56
CA GLY A 90 -31.47 5.92 2.61
C GLY A 90 -30.94 7.27 3.09
N PHE A 91 -31.65 7.88 4.04
CA PHE A 91 -31.27 9.17 4.64
C PHE A 91 -29.97 9.11 5.47
N GLN A 92 -29.50 7.92 5.85
CA GLN A 92 -28.28 7.79 6.65
C GLN A 92 -27.01 8.01 5.82
N GLU A 93 -27.09 7.97 4.48
CA GLU A 93 -25.95 8.21 3.59
C GLU A 93 -25.27 9.54 3.91
N SER A 94 -26.03 10.63 4.06
CA SER A 94 -25.46 11.96 4.33
C SER A 94 -24.76 12.02 5.68
N ILE A 95 -25.32 11.36 6.70
CA ILE A 95 -24.74 11.29 8.04
C ILE A 95 -23.41 10.54 8.01
N TYR A 96 -23.36 9.38 7.36
CA TYR A 96 -22.11 8.62 7.20
C TYR A 96 -21.10 9.36 6.31
N GLY A 97 -21.56 10.04 5.26
CA GLY A 97 -20.72 10.87 4.40
C GLY A 97 -20.06 12.03 5.14
N GLU A 98 -20.81 12.73 6.00
CA GLU A 98 -20.28 13.80 6.86
C GLU A 98 -19.27 13.24 7.87
N PHE A 99 -19.60 12.15 8.54
CA PHE A 99 -18.68 11.46 9.46
C PHE A 99 -17.36 11.11 8.78
N LEU A 100 -17.40 10.46 7.62
CA LEU A 100 -16.20 10.08 6.85
C LEU A 100 -15.43 11.30 6.36
N GLY A 101 -16.12 12.33 5.89
CA GLY A 101 -15.50 13.59 5.45
C GLY A 101 -14.72 14.27 6.57
N ARG A 102 -15.34 14.43 7.74
CA ARG A 102 -14.73 15.08 8.90
C ARG A 102 -13.59 14.25 9.50
N LEU A 103 -13.71 12.92 9.50
CA LEU A 103 -12.63 12.02 9.91
C LEU A 103 -11.43 12.12 8.95
N ARG A 104 -11.67 12.06 7.64
CA ARG A 104 -10.64 12.20 6.58
C ARG A 104 -9.86 13.51 6.70
N GLU A 105 -10.56 14.62 6.95
CA GLU A 105 -10.00 15.97 7.10
C GLU A 105 -9.16 16.15 8.39
N ASN A 106 -9.16 15.18 9.31
CA ASN A 106 -8.40 15.23 10.56
C ASN A 106 -7.37 14.08 10.66
N PRO A 107 -6.20 14.19 9.98
CA PRO A 107 -5.15 13.16 10.00
C PRO A 107 -4.62 12.81 11.38
N ARG A 108 -4.56 13.79 12.30
CA ARG A 108 -4.13 13.56 13.68
C ARG A 108 -5.07 12.58 14.36
N LEU A 109 -6.37 12.82 14.25
CA LEU A 109 -7.40 12.00 14.88
C LEU A 109 -7.40 10.57 14.33
N VAL A 110 -7.22 10.42 13.01
CA VAL A 110 -7.05 9.10 12.39
C VAL A 110 -5.84 8.36 12.96
N ALA A 111 -4.68 9.02 13.06
CA ALA A 111 -3.49 8.42 13.66
C ALA A 111 -3.70 8.04 15.13
N SER A 112 -4.30 8.93 15.95
CA SER A 112 -4.64 8.64 17.34
C SER A 112 -5.55 7.41 17.46
N CYS A 113 -6.55 7.29 16.58
CA CYS A 113 -7.45 6.14 16.59
C CYS A 113 -6.73 4.83 16.29
N LEU A 114 -5.88 4.81 15.26
CA LEU A 114 -5.15 3.60 14.85
C LEU A 114 -4.21 3.10 15.97
N VAL A 115 -3.52 4.01 16.66
CA VAL A 115 -2.63 3.65 17.78
C VAL A 115 -3.43 3.19 19.01
N ALA A 116 -4.60 3.80 19.27
CA ALA A 116 -5.48 3.35 20.34
C ALA A 116 -6.01 1.93 20.08
N GLU A 117 -6.31 1.58 18.82
CA GLU A 117 -6.76 0.23 18.42
C GLU A 117 -5.75 -0.85 18.77
N GLU A 118 -4.49 -0.64 18.40
CA GLU A 118 -3.42 -1.64 18.55
C GLU A 118 -3.27 -2.05 20.02
N ARG A 119 -3.58 -1.13 20.95
CA ARG A 119 -3.58 -1.36 22.39
C ARG A 119 -4.81 -2.12 22.89
N LEU A 120 -5.92 -2.09 22.16
CA LEU A 120 -7.20 -2.71 22.51
C LEU A 120 -7.36 -4.13 21.94
N SER A 121 -6.97 -4.37 20.69
CA SER A 121 -7.07 -5.67 20.03
C SER A 121 -6.06 -5.81 18.91
N HIS A 122 -5.34 -6.94 18.86
CA HIS A 122 -4.34 -7.22 17.82
C HIS A 122 -4.92 -7.92 16.58
N GLU A 123 -6.11 -8.54 16.67
CA GLU A 123 -6.65 -9.38 15.58
C GLU A 123 -7.37 -8.57 14.47
N HIS A 124 -7.84 -7.34 14.75
CA HIS A 124 -8.64 -6.56 13.80
C HIS A 124 -7.91 -5.34 13.18
N THR A 125 -6.74 -4.98 13.71
CA THR A 125 -6.00 -3.76 13.34
C THR A 125 -5.66 -3.69 11.85
N GLN A 126 -5.27 -4.82 11.24
CA GLN A 126 -4.90 -4.87 9.83
C GLN A 126 -6.08 -4.48 8.91
N GLY A 127 -7.27 -5.00 9.18
CA GLY A 127 -8.47 -4.75 8.38
C GLY A 127 -8.91 -3.29 8.40
N VAL A 128 -8.84 -2.66 9.58
CA VAL A 128 -9.15 -1.23 9.76
C VAL A 128 -8.11 -0.37 9.03
N VAL A 129 -6.82 -0.64 9.20
CA VAL A 129 -5.75 0.10 8.51
C VAL A 129 -5.89 0.01 6.99
N HIS A 130 -6.19 -1.19 6.46
CA HIS A 130 -6.50 -1.37 5.03
C HIS A 130 -7.74 -0.58 4.60
N THR A 131 -8.80 -0.54 5.41
CA THR A 131 -10.02 0.23 5.11
C THR A 131 -9.75 1.74 5.12
N VAL A 132 -8.94 2.23 6.06
CA VAL A 132 -8.48 3.62 6.11
C VAL A 132 -7.72 3.98 4.82
N PHE A 133 -6.77 3.15 4.40
CA PHE A 133 -6.03 3.43 3.17
C PHE A 133 -6.90 3.35 1.90
N THR A 134 -7.61 2.23 1.73
CA THR A 134 -8.32 1.92 0.47
C THR A 134 -9.61 2.71 0.30
N SER A 135 -10.31 3.01 1.40
CA SER A 135 -11.63 3.63 1.37
C SER A 135 -11.64 5.05 1.93
N LEU A 136 -11.06 5.32 3.11
CA LEU A 136 -11.06 6.69 3.66
C LEU A 136 -10.18 7.61 2.80
N TYR A 137 -8.95 7.18 2.48
CA TYR A 137 -8.01 7.90 1.61
C TYR A 137 -8.00 7.43 0.15
N GLY A 138 -8.89 6.51 -0.24
CA GLY A 138 -9.17 6.24 -1.65
C GLY A 138 -7.96 5.78 -2.46
N ASN A 139 -7.04 5.05 -1.82
CA ASN A 139 -5.75 4.61 -2.38
C ASN A 139 -4.80 5.76 -2.76
N CYS A 140 -5.02 6.97 -2.23
CA CYS A 140 -4.24 8.17 -2.53
C CYS A 140 -4.13 8.49 -4.03
N ILE A 141 -5.21 8.21 -4.78
CA ILE A 141 -5.30 8.59 -6.20
C ILE A 141 -5.31 10.11 -6.34
N MET A 142 -5.98 10.80 -5.41
CA MET A 142 -6.02 12.27 -5.37
C MET A 142 -4.91 12.83 -4.51
N GLN A 143 -4.35 13.96 -4.94
CA GLN A 143 -3.28 14.65 -4.23
C GLN A 143 -3.69 15.11 -2.83
N GLU A 144 -4.96 15.49 -2.62
CA GLU A 144 -5.49 15.81 -1.29
C GLU A 144 -5.42 14.61 -0.33
N ASP A 145 -5.77 13.41 -0.81
CA ASP A 145 -5.70 12.18 -0.02
C ASP A 145 -4.25 11.79 0.28
N GLU A 146 -3.35 11.97 -0.68
CA GLU A 146 -1.90 11.79 -0.47
C GLU A 146 -1.38 12.71 0.64
N CYS A 147 -1.73 14.00 0.60
CA CYS A 147 -1.33 14.97 1.62
C CYS A 147 -1.87 14.59 3.01
N TYR A 148 -3.15 14.21 3.11
CA TYR A 148 -3.73 13.78 4.37
C TYR A 148 -3.08 12.51 4.90
N LEU A 149 -2.85 11.49 4.05
CA LEU A 149 -2.21 10.24 4.48
C LEU A 149 -0.75 10.47 4.91
N LEU A 150 0.01 11.34 4.22
CA LEU A 150 1.34 11.73 4.65
C LEU A 150 1.33 12.35 6.05
N GLN A 151 0.32 13.17 6.36
CA GLN A 151 0.13 13.70 7.71
C GLN A 151 -0.24 12.59 8.72
N VAL A 152 -1.08 11.62 8.36
CA VAL A 152 -1.36 10.45 9.21
C VAL A 152 -0.06 9.71 9.52
N LEU A 153 0.76 9.39 8.50
CA LEU A 153 2.05 8.74 8.69
C LEU A 153 2.97 9.55 9.60
N ARG A 154 3.02 10.89 9.46
CA ARG A 154 3.81 11.76 10.34
C ARG A 154 3.32 11.67 11.80
N TYR A 155 2.02 11.72 12.04
CA TYR A 155 1.47 11.57 13.38
C TYR A 155 1.68 10.16 13.95
N LEU A 156 1.67 9.11 13.12
CA LEU A 156 2.02 7.76 13.55
C LEU A 156 3.50 7.65 13.97
N VAL A 157 4.42 8.37 13.31
CA VAL A 157 5.80 8.48 13.84
C VAL A 157 5.79 9.04 15.26
N GLU A 158 4.98 10.06 15.53
CA GLU A 158 4.89 10.72 16.84
C GLU A 158 4.16 9.89 17.91
N PHE A 159 3.08 9.19 17.55
CA PHE A 159 2.21 8.51 18.51
C PHE A 159 2.56 7.03 18.69
N GLU A 160 3.10 6.39 17.65
CA GLU A 160 3.42 4.97 17.62
C GLU A 160 4.93 4.74 17.81
N LEU A 161 5.76 5.27 16.89
CA LEU A 161 7.19 4.96 16.88
C LEU A 161 7.95 5.67 18.00
N LYS A 162 7.69 6.95 18.24
CA LYS A 162 8.37 7.72 19.29
C LYS A 162 8.10 7.14 20.68
N GLU A 163 6.86 6.73 20.93
CA GLU A 163 6.40 6.21 22.23
C GLU A 163 6.81 4.74 22.44
N SER A 164 7.03 3.97 21.37
CA SER A 164 7.47 2.57 21.44
C SER A 164 8.86 2.39 22.07
N ASP A 165 8.99 1.44 23.01
CA ASP A 165 10.27 1.09 23.66
C ASP A 165 11.34 0.56 22.70
N ASN A 166 10.93 -0.12 21.64
CA ASN A 166 11.84 -0.63 20.61
C ASN A 166 11.24 -0.42 19.21
N PRO A 167 11.32 0.81 18.68
CA PRO A 167 10.67 1.15 17.42
C PRO A 167 11.30 0.42 16.23
N ARG A 168 12.61 0.09 16.30
CA ARG A 168 13.27 -0.73 15.28
C ARG A 168 12.65 -2.12 15.16
N ARG A 169 12.37 -2.79 16.29
CA ARG A 169 11.69 -4.09 16.30
C ARG A 169 10.27 -3.97 15.77
N LEU A 170 9.55 -2.90 16.12
CA LEU A 170 8.19 -2.65 15.66
C LEU A 170 8.14 -2.52 14.13
N LEU A 171 9.02 -1.69 13.55
CA LEU A 171 9.14 -1.50 12.10
C LEU A 171 9.47 -2.81 11.38
N ARG A 172 10.38 -3.63 11.93
CA ARG A 172 10.78 -4.93 11.34
C ARG A 172 9.67 -5.97 11.37
N ARG A 173 8.79 -5.96 12.38
CA ARG A 173 7.61 -6.84 12.40
C ARG A 173 6.64 -6.48 11.28
N GLY A 174 6.57 -5.20 10.93
CA GLY A 174 5.73 -4.72 9.83
C GLY A 174 4.22 -4.76 10.13
N THR A 175 3.84 -4.99 11.39
CA THR A 175 2.45 -5.18 11.82
C THR A 175 1.80 -3.93 12.40
N CYS A 176 2.58 -2.88 12.68
CA CYS A 176 2.05 -1.63 13.23
C CYS A 176 1.42 -0.75 12.14
N ALA A 177 0.56 0.19 12.53
CA ALA A 177 -0.20 1.02 11.59
C ALA A 177 0.72 1.81 10.66
N PHE A 178 1.82 2.36 11.18
CA PHE A 178 2.80 3.08 10.36
C PHE A 178 3.37 2.19 9.26
N SER A 179 3.86 0.99 9.59
CA SER A 179 4.50 0.09 8.63
C SER A 179 3.54 -0.37 7.53
N ILE A 180 2.31 -0.71 7.90
CA ILE A 180 1.28 -1.14 6.93
C ILE A 180 0.94 0.02 5.99
N LEU A 181 0.64 1.21 6.53
CA LEU A 181 0.29 2.37 5.71
C LEU A 181 1.46 2.81 4.84
N PHE A 182 2.69 2.79 5.35
CA PHE A 182 3.88 3.13 4.58
C PHE A 182 4.07 2.19 3.40
N LYS A 183 3.90 0.87 3.60
CA LYS A 183 3.96 -0.14 2.52
C LYS A 183 2.83 0.07 1.51
N LEU A 184 1.59 0.25 1.97
CA LEU A 184 0.44 0.47 1.09
C LEU A 184 0.62 1.74 0.24
N PHE A 185 1.12 2.80 0.85
CA PHE A 185 1.42 4.07 0.21
C PHE A 185 2.55 3.92 -0.81
N SER A 186 3.72 3.41 -0.41
CA SER A 186 4.88 3.26 -1.30
C SER A 186 4.58 2.42 -2.55
N GLU A 187 3.79 1.35 -2.42
CA GLU A 187 3.32 0.53 -3.54
C GLU A 187 2.32 1.25 -4.46
N GLY A 188 1.53 2.16 -3.89
CA GLY A 188 0.49 2.92 -4.60
C GLY A 188 1.03 4.11 -5.38
N LEU A 189 2.18 4.68 -4.99
CA LEU A 189 2.74 5.85 -5.66
C LEU A 189 3.24 5.52 -7.07
N TYR A 190 2.76 6.31 -8.05
CA TYR A 190 3.27 6.25 -9.41
C TYR A 190 4.76 6.63 -9.51
N SER A 191 5.19 7.67 -8.80
CA SER A 191 6.60 8.09 -8.76
C SER A 191 7.52 7.02 -8.16
N ALA A 192 7.00 6.24 -7.21
CA ALA A 192 7.73 5.11 -6.62
C ALA A 192 7.95 3.98 -7.63
N LYS A 193 6.93 3.67 -8.45
CA LYS A 193 7.06 2.72 -9.56
C LYS A 193 8.10 3.19 -10.58
N LEU A 194 8.04 4.45 -11.01
CA LEU A 194 9.03 5.02 -11.93
C LEU A 194 10.47 4.91 -11.40
N PHE A 195 10.68 5.26 -10.13
CA PHE A 195 11.99 5.13 -9.48
C PHE A 195 12.46 3.68 -9.44
N LEU A 196 11.60 2.74 -9.03
CA LEU A 196 11.95 1.32 -8.98
C LEU A 196 12.27 0.77 -10.36
N THR A 197 11.48 1.08 -11.39
CA THR A 197 11.74 0.65 -12.77
C THR A 197 13.06 1.21 -13.28
N ALA A 198 13.30 2.53 -13.12
CA ALA A 198 14.57 3.15 -13.54
C ALA A 198 15.80 2.56 -12.82
N THR A 199 15.62 2.12 -11.58
CA THR A 199 16.71 1.63 -10.73
C THR A 199 16.97 0.13 -10.89
N LEU A 200 15.93 -0.68 -11.06
CA LEU A 200 15.99 -2.13 -10.91
C LEU A 200 15.82 -2.88 -12.24
N HIS A 201 15.17 -2.30 -13.25
CA HIS A 201 14.89 -3.01 -14.50
C HIS A 201 16.17 -3.51 -15.18
N GLU A 202 17.15 -2.63 -15.40
CA GLU A 202 18.41 -2.99 -16.04
C GLU A 202 19.19 -4.09 -15.30
N PRO A 203 19.52 -3.96 -13.99
CA PRO A 203 20.30 -4.99 -13.30
C PRO A 203 19.54 -6.33 -13.18
N ILE A 204 18.21 -6.32 -13.08
CA ILE A 204 17.44 -7.56 -13.11
C ILE A 204 17.45 -8.18 -14.51
N MET A 205 17.28 -7.39 -15.57
CA MET A 205 17.35 -7.92 -16.94
C MET A 205 18.73 -8.49 -17.27
N GLN A 206 19.81 -7.87 -16.79
CA GLN A 206 21.16 -8.42 -16.92
C GLN A 206 21.27 -9.79 -16.24
N LEU A 207 20.75 -9.92 -15.02
CA LEU A 207 20.70 -11.20 -14.31
C LEU A 207 19.95 -12.26 -15.13
N LEU A 208 18.76 -11.94 -15.66
CA LEU A 208 17.93 -12.89 -16.40
C LEU A 208 18.51 -13.32 -17.76
N VAL A 209 19.38 -12.49 -18.36
CA VAL A 209 20.04 -12.80 -19.64
C VAL A 209 21.31 -13.63 -19.42
N GLU A 210 21.98 -13.47 -18.29
CA GLU A 210 23.15 -14.25 -17.92
C GLU A 210 22.73 -15.66 -17.44
N ASP A 211 23.00 -16.69 -18.27
CA ASP A 211 22.60 -18.09 -18.03
C ASP A 211 23.03 -18.57 -16.62
N GLU A 212 22.04 -19.07 -15.85
CA GLU A 212 21.91 -18.85 -14.41
C GLU A 212 22.65 -19.90 -13.56
N ASP A 213 23.91 -19.61 -13.22
CA ASP A 213 24.52 -20.26 -12.06
C ASP A 213 23.75 -19.87 -10.80
N HIS A 214 23.34 -20.88 -10.04
CA HIS A 214 22.73 -20.65 -8.72
C HIS A 214 23.81 -20.22 -7.73
N LEU A 215 23.75 -18.95 -7.31
CA LEU A 215 24.79 -18.28 -6.51
C LEU A 215 24.70 -18.66 -5.03
N GLU A 216 24.78 -19.96 -4.73
CA GLU A 216 24.83 -20.49 -3.37
C GLU A 216 26.23 -20.27 -2.78
N THR A 217 26.26 -19.71 -1.57
CA THR A 217 27.49 -19.37 -0.84
C THR A 217 27.69 -20.23 0.40
N ASP A 218 26.70 -21.06 0.77
CA ASP A 218 26.89 -22.10 1.78
C ASP A 218 27.47 -23.39 1.15
N PRO A 219 28.66 -23.85 1.60
CA PRO A 219 29.29 -25.05 1.05
C PRO A 219 28.42 -26.31 1.14
N GLY A 220 27.62 -26.45 2.19
CA GLY A 220 26.75 -27.61 2.39
C GLY A 220 25.59 -27.61 1.39
N LYS A 221 24.86 -26.51 1.32
CA LYS A 221 23.73 -26.33 0.40
C LYS A 221 24.13 -26.37 -1.06
N LEU A 222 25.34 -25.89 -1.39
CA LEU A 222 25.85 -25.95 -2.76
C LEU A 222 25.93 -27.40 -3.25
N ILE A 223 26.45 -28.28 -2.40
CA ILE A 223 26.64 -29.70 -2.70
C ILE A 223 25.30 -30.44 -2.82
N GLU A 224 24.32 -30.12 -1.97
CA GLU A 224 22.99 -30.76 -1.95
C GLU A 224 22.24 -30.66 -3.28
N ARG A 225 22.58 -29.67 -4.12
CA ARG A 225 21.97 -29.48 -5.45
C ARG A 225 22.46 -30.47 -6.50
N PHE A 226 23.57 -31.16 -6.24
CA PHE A 226 24.17 -32.11 -7.16
C PHE A 226 23.92 -33.55 -6.69
N THR A 227 23.62 -34.43 -7.63
CA THR A 227 23.60 -35.88 -7.35
C THR A 227 24.98 -36.38 -6.95
N PRO A 228 25.11 -37.50 -6.21
CA PRO A 228 26.42 -38.05 -5.82
C PRO A 228 27.39 -38.22 -7.00
N ALA A 229 26.90 -38.68 -8.16
CA ALA A 229 27.70 -38.82 -9.37
C ALA A 229 28.18 -37.48 -9.95
N GLN A 230 27.36 -36.42 -9.86
CA GLN A 230 27.77 -35.07 -10.26
C GLN A 230 28.76 -34.46 -9.27
N GLN A 231 28.58 -34.71 -7.97
CA GLN A 231 29.52 -34.27 -6.94
C GLN A 231 30.91 -34.88 -7.16
N GLU A 232 30.98 -36.18 -7.42
CA GLU A 232 32.25 -36.86 -7.75
C GLU A 232 32.89 -36.29 -9.01
N ARG A 233 32.10 -35.97 -10.04
CA ARG A 233 32.59 -35.40 -11.29
C ARG A 233 33.12 -33.96 -11.15
N LEU A 234 32.42 -33.12 -10.39
CA LEU A 234 32.72 -31.69 -10.26
C LEU A 234 33.76 -31.42 -9.17
N PHE A 235 33.65 -32.12 -8.04
CA PHE A 235 34.42 -31.86 -6.83
C PHE A 235 35.41 -32.99 -6.50
N GLY A 236 35.27 -34.19 -7.07
CA GLY A 236 36.14 -35.34 -6.77
C GLY A 236 35.59 -36.24 -5.66
N GLU A 237 36.42 -37.13 -5.12
CA GLU A 237 35.98 -38.09 -4.11
C GLU A 237 35.63 -37.41 -2.78
N LYS A 238 34.43 -37.71 -2.26
CA LYS A 238 33.91 -37.09 -1.04
C LYS A 238 34.79 -37.42 0.17
N GLY A 239 35.17 -36.39 0.93
CA GLY A 239 36.02 -36.52 2.13
C GLY A 239 37.50 -36.26 1.87
N THR A 240 37.92 -36.11 0.61
CA THR A 240 39.29 -35.71 0.26
C THR A 240 39.55 -34.22 0.48
N ASP A 241 40.82 -33.85 0.61
CA ASP A 241 41.24 -32.43 0.65
C ASP A 241 40.95 -31.72 -0.66
N GLU A 242 41.08 -32.42 -1.79
CA GLU A 242 40.78 -31.89 -3.11
C GLU A 242 39.30 -31.53 -3.24
N TYR A 243 38.42 -32.39 -2.74
CA TYR A 243 36.98 -32.14 -2.68
C TYR A 243 36.66 -30.87 -1.91
N ARG A 244 37.20 -30.75 -0.69
CA ARG A 244 36.99 -29.54 0.14
C ARG A 244 37.48 -28.29 -0.57
N ARG A 245 38.65 -28.34 -1.23
CA ARG A 245 39.23 -27.21 -1.97
C ARG A 245 38.39 -26.81 -3.18
N LYS A 246 37.89 -27.77 -3.95
CA LYS A 246 37.05 -27.50 -5.14
C LYS A 246 35.69 -26.93 -4.78
N VAL A 247 35.06 -27.45 -3.72
CA VAL A 247 33.81 -26.88 -3.19
C VAL A 247 34.03 -25.44 -2.72
N GLN A 248 35.11 -25.20 -1.97
CA GLN A 248 35.44 -23.86 -1.50
C GLN A 248 35.71 -22.89 -2.66
N ALA A 249 36.44 -23.32 -3.69
CA ALA A 249 36.67 -22.51 -4.89
C ALA A 249 35.37 -22.17 -5.65
N ALA A 250 34.41 -23.10 -5.70
CA ALA A 250 33.10 -22.84 -6.30
C ALA A 250 32.28 -21.83 -5.48
N VAL A 251 32.30 -21.93 -4.15
CA VAL A 251 31.69 -20.95 -3.25
C VAL A 251 32.31 -19.56 -3.43
N GLU A 252 33.63 -19.46 -3.51
CA GLU A 252 34.34 -18.19 -3.74
C GLU A 252 34.02 -17.58 -5.11
N ALA A 253 33.86 -18.42 -6.14
CA ALA A 253 33.45 -17.97 -7.47
C ALA A 253 32.00 -17.45 -7.47
N ASN A 254 31.08 -18.15 -6.81
CA ASN A 254 29.69 -17.70 -6.63
C ASN A 254 29.63 -16.39 -5.84
N GLU A 255 30.41 -16.28 -4.77
CA GLU A 255 30.51 -15.07 -3.96
C GLU A 255 31.04 -13.89 -4.79
N ALA A 256 32.05 -14.09 -5.64
CA ALA A 256 32.57 -13.04 -6.52
C ALA A 256 31.52 -12.55 -7.52
N LYS A 257 30.76 -13.47 -8.13
CA LYS A 257 29.64 -13.13 -9.03
C LYS A 257 28.54 -12.35 -8.29
N LEU A 258 28.18 -12.81 -7.10
CA LEU A 258 27.17 -12.16 -6.27
C LEU A 258 27.61 -10.75 -5.82
N VAL A 259 28.88 -10.57 -5.48
CA VAL A 259 29.46 -9.25 -5.16
C VAL A 259 29.39 -8.31 -6.37
N ALA A 260 29.74 -8.78 -7.56
CA ALA A 260 29.65 -7.98 -8.79
C ALA A 260 28.20 -7.56 -9.05
N LEU A 261 27.26 -8.51 -8.96
CA LEU A 261 25.84 -8.28 -9.15
C LEU A 261 25.28 -7.25 -8.17
N VAL A 262 25.53 -7.42 -6.86
CA VAL A 262 25.06 -6.48 -5.83
C VAL A 262 25.67 -5.08 -6.04
N ASN A 263 26.93 -4.98 -6.48
CA ASN A 263 27.53 -3.69 -6.82
C ASN A 263 26.85 -3.02 -8.02
N THR A 264 26.35 -3.78 -9.01
CA THR A 264 25.53 -3.24 -10.10
C THR A 264 24.24 -2.64 -9.55
N PHE A 265 23.50 -3.36 -8.69
CA PHE A 265 22.28 -2.83 -8.04
C PHE A 265 22.56 -1.58 -7.22
N ILE A 266 23.63 -1.56 -6.43
CA ILE A 266 24.06 -0.38 -5.65
C ILE A 266 24.41 0.79 -6.59
N GLY A 267 25.09 0.51 -7.70
CA GLY A 267 25.42 1.49 -8.73
C GLY A 267 24.18 2.16 -9.29
N CYS A 268 23.19 1.37 -9.71
CA CYS A 268 21.92 1.87 -10.23
C CYS A 268 21.12 2.66 -9.17
N LEU A 269 21.11 2.21 -7.91
CA LEU A 269 20.51 2.95 -6.79
C LEU A 269 21.13 4.34 -6.63
N LYS A 270 22.48 4.42 -6.59
CA LYS A 270 23.21 5.69 -6.49
C LYS A 270 22.92 6.60 -7.69
N GLN A 271 22.95 6.07 -8.91
CA GLN A 271 22.73 6.84 -10.14
C GLN A 271 21.31 7.42 -10.23
N ASN A 272 20.29 6.68 -9.78
CA ASN A 272 18.89 7.07 -9.90
C ASN A 272 18.35 7.81 -8.66
N THR A 273 19.18 8.11 -7.67
CA THR A 273 18.71 8.76 -6.43
C THR A 273 18.07 10.14 -6.69
N TYR A 274 18.41 10.82 -7.80
CA TYR A 274 17.83 12.12 -8.17
C TYR A 274 16.31 12.07 -8.43
N CYS A 275 15.76 10.91 -8.85
CA CYS A 275 14.33 10.73 -9.10
C CYS A 275 13.61 10.03 -7.94
N PHE A 276 14.24 9.92 -6.78
CA PHE A 276 13.63 9.32 -5.60
C PHE A 276 12.32 10.02 -5.23
N PRO A 277 11.24 9.29 -4.91
CA PRO A 277 9.91 9.88 -4.71
C PRO A 277 9.88 10.91 -3.59
N GLN A 278 9.47 12.14 -3.92
CA GLN A 278 9.52 13.26 -2.97
C GLN A 278 8.63 13.03 -1.73
N SER A 279 7.49 12.37 -1.88
CA SER A 279 6.60 12.03 -0.77
C SER A 279 7.22 11.02 0.20
N LEU A 280 7.91 9.99 -0.33
CA LEU A 280 8.67 9.02 0.48
C LEU A 280 9.86 9.70 1.15
N ARG A 281 10.57 10.56 0.41
CA ARG A 281 11.67 11.38 0.93
C ARG A 281 11.23 12.21 2.13
N TRP A 282 10.07 12.86 2.00
CA TRP A 282 9.50 13.70 3.04
C TRP A 282 9.18 12.89 4.30
N ILE A 283 8.43 11.79 4.20
CA ILE A 283 8.04 11.03 5.39
C ILE A 283 9.22 10.37 6.09
N VAL A 284 10.20 9.84 5.34
CA VAL A 284 11.43 9.27 5.94
C VAL A 284 12.25 10.37 6.61
N SER A 285 12.29 11.58 6.03
CA SER A 285 12.92 12.74 6.67
C SER A 285 12.21 13.17 7.96
N GLN A 286 10.87 13.10 8.00
CA GLN A 286 10.11 13.37 9.23
C GLN A 286 10.38 12.31 10.29
N MET A 287 10.40 11.02 9.90
CA MET A 287 10.74 9.93 10.80
C MET A 287 12.12 10.13 11.42
N TYR A 288 13.13 10.40 10.60
CA TYR A 288 14.49 10.69 11.07
C TYR A 288 14.51 11.85 12.07
N LYS A 289 13.88 12.99 11.74
CA LYS A 289 13.88 14.20 12.58
C LYS A 289 13.17 14.00 13.91
N THR A 290 12.02 13.33 13.90
CA THR A 290 11.25 13.08 15.11
C THR A 290 11.98 12.12 16.04
N LEU A 291 12.49 11.02 15.50
CA LEU A 291 13.17 9.99 16.30
C LEU A 291 14.58 10.41 16.75
N ALA A 292 15.31 11.19 15.96
CA ALA A 292 16.63 11.71 16.37
C ALA A 292 16.56 12.72 17.54
N ARG A 293 15.37 13.19 17.91
CA ARG A 293 15.12 14.03 19.10
C ARG A 293 14.77 13.21 20.34
N VAL A 294 14.64 11.90 20.21
CA VAL A 294 14.31 11.00 21.32
C VAL A 294 15.61 10.67 22.05
N GLU A 295 15.74 11.09 23.30
CA GLU A 295 16.98 10.96 24.08
C GLU A 295 17.49 9.51 24.22
N ARG A 296 16.59 8.53 24.21
CA ARG A 296 16.92 7.10 24.29
C ARG A 296 17.42 6.48 22.98
N LEU A 297 17.35 7.19 21.85
CA LEU A 297 17.75 6.68 20.53
C LEU A 297 19.00 7.39 20.05
N GLU A 298 20.02 6.60 19.70
CA GLU A 298 21.21 7.16 19.07
C GLU A 298 20.93 7.56 17.62
N VAL A 299 21.57 8.62 17.13
CA VAL A 299 21.41 9.06 15.74
C VAL A 299 21.77 7.95 14.75
N GLY A 300 22.79 7.15 15.05
CA GLY A 300 23.17 5.98 14.25
C GLY A 300 22.03 4.95 14.17
N GLU A 301 21.39 4.63 15.30
CA GLU A 301 20.26 3.73 15.35
C GLU A 301 19.08 4.24 14.51
N VAL A 302 18.74 5.52 14.62
CA VAL A 302 17.66 6.14 13.85
C VAL A 302 17.94 6.08 12.34
N ARG A 303 19.21 6.27 11.93
CA ARG A 303 19.61 6.09 10.51
C ARG A 303 19.40 4.65 10.07
N THR A 304 19.83 3.68 10.86
CA THR A 304 19.60 2.25 10.57
C THR A 304 18.12 1.93 10.47
N MET A 305 17.27 2.51 11.31
CA MET A 305 15.81 2.35 11.21
C MET A 305 15.24 2.90 9.90
N CYS A 306 15.70 4.07 9.44
CA CYS A 306 15.28 4.65 8.16
C CYS A 306 15.70 3.76 6.98
N THR A 307 16.92 3.24 7.02
CA THR A 307 17.41 2.32 6.00
C THR A 307 16.65 1.00 6.02
N ASP A 308 16.44 0.41 7.20
CA ASP A 308 15.67 -0.82 7.39
C ASP A 308 14.26 -0.67 6.80
N LEU A 309 13.58 0.46 7.06
CA LEU A 309 12.27 0.77 6.51
C LEU A 309 12.29 0.80 4.97
N LEU A 310 13.22 1.54 4.37
CA LEU A 310 13.31 1.67 2.91
C LEU A 310 13.66 0.36 2.23
N LEU A 311 14.60 -0.41 2.78
CA LEU A 311 14.98 -1.69 2.20
C LEU A 311 13.87 -2.73 2.40
N THR A 312 13.30 -2.84 3.59
CA THR A 312 12.32 -3.89 3.92
C THR A 312 10.95 -3.63 3.32
N CYS A 313 10.50 -2.38 3.26
CA CYS A 313 9.13 -2.05 2.83
C CYS A 313 9.05 -1.50 1.39
N PHE A 314 10.17 -1.25 0.72
CA PHE A 314 10.16 -0.64 -0.61
C PHE A 314 11.14 -1.28 -1.60
N ILE A 315 12.45 -1.29 -1.33
CA ILE A 315 13.45 -1.67 -2.33
C ILE A 315 13.59 -3.20 -2.45
N CYS A 316 13.86 -3.92 -1.36
CA CYS A 316 14.12 -5.36 -1.42
C CYS A 316 12.91 -6.20 -1.85
N PRO A 317 11.66 -5.91 -1.43
CA PRO A 317 10.49 -6.61 -1.98
C PRO A 317 10.39 -6.50 -3.51
N ALA A 318 10.76 -5.34 -4.06
CA ALA A 318 10.77 -5.08 -5.49
C ALA A 318 11.92 -5.77 -6.23
N ILE A 319 13.06 -5.99 -5.56
CA ILE A 319 14.16 -6.82 -6.10
C ILE A 319 13.75 -8.29 -6.16
N VAL A 320 13.12 -8.81 -5.10
CA VAL A 320 12.80 -10.23 -4.98
C VAL A 320 11.62 -10.65 -5.86
N ASN A 321 10.61 -9.78 -6.02
CA ASN A 321 9.41 -10.07 -6.81
C ASN A 321 9.10 -8.94 -7.81
N PRO A 322 10.01 -8.63 -8.75
CA PRO A 322 9.89 -7.46 -9.61
C PRO A 322 8.66 -7.47 -10.51
N GLU A 323 8.13 -8.65 -10.86
CA GLU A 323 6.89 -8.80 -11.62
C GLU A 323 5.67 -8.25 -10.86
N GLN A 324 5.66 -8.36 -9.52
CA GLN A 324 4.56 -7.86 -8.69
C GLN A 324 4.57 -6.33 -8.57
N TYR A 325 5.74 -5.72 -8.77
CA TYR A 325 5.92 -4.28 -8.74
C TYR A 325 5.82 -3.66 -10.15
N GLY A 326 5.57 -4.48 -11.18
CA GLY A 326 5.48 -4.02 -12.57
C GLY A 326 6.81 -3.53 -13.13
N ILE A 327 7.94 -4.00 -12.58
CA ILE A 327 9.27 -3.66 -13.08
C ILE A 327 9.55 -4.45 -14.35
N ILE A 328 9.17 -5.72 -14.39
CA ILE A 328 9.31 -6.62 -15.55
C ILE A 328 7.96 -7.27 -15.84
N SER A 329 7.54 -7.22 -17.10
CA SER A 329 6.33 -7.90 -17.60
C SER A 329 6.62 -8.94 -18.67
N ASP A 330 7.77 -8.82 -19.36
CA ASP A 330 7.97 -9.49 -20.65
C ASP A 330 8.89 -10.71 -20.56
N ALA A 331 9.54 -10.93 -19.41
CA ALA A 331 10.46 -12.04 -19.17
C ALA A 331 10.02 -12.85 -17.93
N PRO A 332 9.86 -14.19 -18.05
CA PRO A 332 9.56 -15.04 -16.91
C PRO A 332 10.78 -15.18 -15.99
N ILE A 333 10.56 -15.12 -14.69
CA ILE A 333 11.61 -15.28 -13.69
C ILE A 333 11.58 -16.73 -13.17
N ASN A 334 12.61 -17.49 -13.51
CA ASN A 334 12.77 -18.88 -13.05
C ASN A 334 13.19 -18.94 -11.57
N GLU A 335 13.22 -20.15 -10.99
CA GLU A 335 13.56 -20.37 -9.58
C GLU A 335 15.01 -19.98 -9.23
N VAL A 336 15.95 -20.15 -10.17
CA VAL A 336 17.36 -19.82 -9.94
C VAL A 336 17.56 -18.30 -9.89
N ALA A 337 16.97 -17.59 -10.85
CA ALA A 337 16.94 -16.13 -10.88
C ALA A 337 16.28 -15.57 -9.59
N ARG A 338 15.16 -16.18 -9.17
CA ARG A 338 14.49 -15.83 -7.91
C ARG A 338 15.42 -15.99 -6.72
N PHE A 339 16.14 -17.11 -6.65
CA PHE A 339 17.13 -17.35 -5.61
C PHE A 339 18.23 -16.30 -5.62
N ASN A 340 18.81 -16.01 -6.78
CA ASN A 340 19.86 -15.01 -6.93
C ASN A 340 19.37 -13.60 -6.51
N LEU A 341 18.16 -13.21 -6.89
CA LEU A 341 17.52 -11.95 -6.44
C LEU A 341 17.27 -11.91 -4.93
N MET A 342 16.88 -13.04 -4.31
CA MET A 342 16.77 -13.14 -2.85
C MET A 342 18.13 -12.89 -2.17
N GLN A 343 19.21 -13.45 -2.72
CA GLN A 343 20.56 -13.23 -2.19
C GLN A 343 20.97 -11.76 -2.31
N VAL A 344 20.65 -11.08 -3.43
CA VAL A 344 20.88 -9.64 -3.60
C VAL A 344 20.14 -8.83 -2.52
N GLY A 345 18.85 -9.11 -2.32
CA GLY A 345 18.05 -8.45 -1.29
C GLY A 345 18.60 -8.63 0.12
N GLN A 346 19.02 -9.85 0.46
CA GLN A 346 19.61 -10.17 1.76
C GLN A 346 20.94 -9.45 1.99
N LEU A 347 21.82 -9.42 0.99
CA LEU A 347 23.11 -8.73 1.10
C LEU A 347 22.93 -7.21 1.25
N LEU A 348 22.01 -6.60 0.49
CA LEU A 348 21.68 -5.18 0.65
C LEU A 348 21.18 -4.87 2.07
N GLN A 349 20.30 -5.70 2.61
CA GLN A 349 19.83 -5.56 4.00
C GLN A 349 20.97 -5.76 5.01
N GLN A 350 21.89 -6.69 4.78
CA GLN A 350 23.05 -6.90 5.65
C GLN A 350 24.02 -5.71 5.61
N LEU A 351 24.25 -5.11 4.44
CA LEU A 351 25.06 -3.90 4.29
C LEU A 351 24.46 -2.69 5.02
N ALA A 352 23.13 -2.63 5.15
CA ALA A 352 22.47 -1.61 5.96
C ALA A 352 22.65 -1.80 7.48
N MET A 353 22.94 -3.04 7.90
CA MET A 353 23.06 -3.43 9.31
C MET A 353 24.51 -3.51 9.80
N SER A 354 25.51 -3.32 8.94
CA SER A 354 26.91 -3.66 9.23
C SER A 354 27.60 -2.85 10.35
N ASP A 355 26.96 -1.80 10.86
CA ASP A 355 27.41 -1.05 12.05
C ASP A 355 26.90 -1.67 13.37
N ALA A 356 25.94 -2.61 13.31
CA ALA A 356 25.43 -3.36 14.45
C ALA A 356 26.03 -4.78 14.43
N ASP A 357 27.02 -5.02 15.29
CA ASP A 357 27.72 -6.30 15.41
C ASP A 357 26.79 -7.44 15.87
N ASP A 358 26.89 -8.62 15.23
CA ASP A 358 27.16 -9.94 15.86
C ASP A 358 26.86 -11.12 14.90
N GLY A 359 27.63 -12.22 15.01
CA GLY A 359 27.18 -13.55 14.59
C GLY A 359 28.20 -14.49 13.96
N ASP A 360 28.66 -14.22 12.72
CA ASP A 360 29.42 -15.21 11.94
C ASP A 360 30.66 -14.60 11.26
N PRO A 361 31.89 -15.06 11.60
CA PRO A 361 33.11 -14.58 10.97
C PRO A 361 33.16 -14.82 9.46
N ARG A 362 32.44 -15.83 8.93
CA ARG A 362 32.33 -16.07 7.47
C ARG A 362 31.48 -15.00 6.77
N ARG A 363 30.41 -14.53 7.41
CA ARG A 363 29.57 -13.43 6.88
C ARG A 363 30.28 -12.09 6.92
N LYS A 364 31.13 -11.87 7.93
CA LYS A 364 31.99 -10.67 8.02
C LYS A 364 33.01 -10.57 6.88
N SER A 365 33.56 -11.68 6.37
CA SER A 365 34.54 -11.62 5.27
C SER A 365 33.91 -11.18 3.94
N SER A 366 32.71 -11.68 3.62
CA SER A 366 31.99 -11.31 2.38
C SER A 366 31.56 -9.85 2.36
N LEU A 367 31.06 -9.32 3.49
CA LEU A 367 30.63 -7.92 3.59
C LEU A 367 31.79 -6.92 3.46
N SER A 368 33.03 -7.35 3.75
CA SER A 368 34.21 -6.50 3.60
C SER A 368 34.56 -6.17 2.15
N LYS A 369 34.00 -6.92 1.18
CA LYS A 369 34.20 -6.72 -0.26
C LYS A 369 33.33 -5.58 -0.84
N PHE A 370 32.43 -5.01 -0.04
CA PHE A 370 31.54 -3.93 -0.46
C PHE A 370 31.95 -2.58 0.13
N ASP A 371 31.63 -1.51 -0.61
CA ASP A 371 31.71 -0.15 -0.09
C ASP A 371 30.67 0.05 1.02
N LYS A 372 31.11 0.03 2.29
CA LYS A 372 30.24 0.20 3.46
C LYS A 372 29.50 1.55 3.49
N THR A 373 29.96 2.54 2.74
CA THR A 373 29.33 3.87 2.70
C THR A 373 28.16 3.96 1.72
N CYS A 374 27.97 2.94 0.86
CA CYS A 374 27.04 3.04 -0.25
C CYS A 374 25.58 3.26 0.17
N VAL A 375 25.12 2.48 1.15
CA VAL A 375 23.75 2.57 1.68
C VAL A 375 23.58 3.83 2.52
N ALA A 376 24.61 4.22 3.28
CA ALA A 376 24.60 5.45 4.07
C ALA A 376 24.51 6.70 3.18
N ALA A 377 25.25 6.73 2.06
CA ALA A 377 25.21 7.83 1.10
C ALA A 377 23.84 7.96 0.42
N PHE A 378 23.21 6.83 0.06
CA PHE A 378 21.82 6.83 -0.43
C PHE A 378 20.87 7.43 0.62
N LEU A 379 20.97 6.99 1.87
CA LEU A 379 20.15 7.53 2.96
C LEU A 379 20.40 9.03 3.15
N ASP A 380 21.64 9.49 3.12
CA ASP A 380 22.01 10.91 3.26
C ASP A 380 21.32 11.77 2.21
N VAL A 381 21.25 11.29 0.97
CA VAL A 381 20.49 11.98 -0.05
C VAL A 381 19.02 11.98 0.31
N VAL A 382 18.42 10.88 0.76
CA VAL A 382 16.99 10.80 1.12
C VAL A 382 16.64 11.74 2.30
N ILE A 383 17.42 11.74 3.38
CA ILE A 383 17.12 12.53 4.59
C ILE A 383 17.66 13.98 4.53
N GLY A 384 18.62 14.27 3.65
CA GLY A 384 19.35 15.55 3.59
C GLY A 384 18.54 16.76 3.09
N GLY A 385 17.21 16.67 3.03
CA GLY A 385 16.35 17.77 2.56
C GLY A 385 16.02 18.79 3.66
N ARG A 386 15.77 20.05 3.25
CA ARG A 386 15.26 21.11 4.14
C ARG A 386 13.99 20.63 4.86
N ALA A 387 13.86 21.00 6.13
CA ALA A 387 12.66 20.73 6.92
C ALA A 387 11.50 21.56 6.39
N VAL A 388 10.63 20.90 5.62
CA VAL A 388 9.32 21.42 5.27
C VAL A 388 8.31 20.63 6.11
N GLU A 389 7.53 21.33 6.95
CA GLU A 389 6.51 20.68 7.78
C GLU A 389 5.27 20.27 6.97
N THR A 390 5.04 20.95 5.84
CA THR A 390 3.98 20.59 4.91
C THR A 390 4.41 19.45 3.99
N PRO A 391 3.52 18.50 3.67
CA PRO A 391 3.80 17.49 2.68
C PRO A 391 4.09 18.14 1.33
N PRO A 392 5.00 17.59 0.53
CA PRO A 392 5.25 18.06 -0.81
C PRO A 392 4.00 17.84 -1.66
N MET A 393 3.65 18.82 -2.48
CA MET A 393 2.73 18.57 -3.60
C MET A 393 3.46 17.68 -4.61
N SER A 394 2.87 16.54 -4.98
CA SER A 394 3.38 15.71 -6.07
C SER A 394 3.66 16.58 -7.31
N SER A 395 4.87 16.47 -7.86
CA SER A 395 5.33 17.23 -9.03
C SER A 395 4.62 16.83 -10.33
N MET A 396 3.92 15.70 -10.34
CA MET A 396 2.98 15.31 -11.39
C MET A 396 1.61 15.05 -10.76
N ASN A 397 0.75 16.07 -10.73
CA ASN A 397 -0.66 15.88 -10.42
C ASN A 397 -1.48 15.85 -11.72
N LEU A 398 -1.68 14.65 -12.26
CA LEU A 398 -2.50 14.43 -13.46
C LEU A 398 -4.00 14.74 -13.23
N LEU A 399 -4.40 14.97 -11.97
CA LEU A 399 -5.77 15.18 -11.53
C LEU A 399 -5.93 16.54 -10.81
N GLU A 400 -5.05 17.50 -11.09
CA GLU A 400 -5.12 18.84 -10.52
C GLU A 400 -6.48 19.50 -10.79
N GLY A 401 -7.07 20.08 -9.74
CA GLY A 401 -8.41 20.69 -9.80
C GLY A 401 -9.58 19.74 -9.56
N LEU A 402 -9.34 18.42 -9.44
CA LEU A 402 -10.35 17.47 -8.99
C LEU A 402 -10.33 17.30 -7.47
N THR A 403 -11.53 17.21 -6.89
CA THR A 403 -11.71 16.90 -5.47
C THR A 403 -12.54 15.64 -5.33
N ARG A 404 -12.24 14.84 -4.32
CA ARG A 404 -12.95 13.60 -4.09
C ARG A 404 -14.26 13.87 -3.38
N THR A 405 -15.34 13.46 -4.02
CA THR A 405 -16.72 13.68 -3.55
C THR A 405 -17.43 12.38 -3.12
N VAL A 406 -16.73 11.25 -3.14
CA VAL A 406 -17.31 9.93 -2.91
C VAL A 406 -16.35 9.05 -2.09
N PHE A 407 -16.91 8.24 -1.19
CA PHE A 407 -16.22 7.12 -0.54
C PHE A 407 -16.67 5.78 -1.14
N TYR A 408 -15.69 4.97 -1.56
CA TYR A 408 -15.92 3.61 -2.04
C TYR A 408 -15.61 2.63 -0.92
N MET A 409 -16.65 2.01 -0.36
CA MET A 409 -16.51 0.99 0.68
C MET A 409 -17.69 0.04 0.68
N THR A 410 -17.48 -1.19 1.09
CA THR A 410 -18.59 -2.11 1.38
C THR A 410 -19.38 -1.63 2.59
N HIS A 411 -20.64 -2.05 2.69
CA HIS A 411 -21.44 -1.79 3.89
C HIS A 411 -20.75 -2.31 5.17
N ASN A 412 -20.09 -3.47 5.09
CA ASN A 412 -19.34 -4.04 6.21
C ASN A 412 -18.13 -3.19 6.59
N GLN A 413 -17.38 -2.66 5.62
CA GLN A 413 -16.26 -1.75 5.90
C GLN A 413 -16.73 -0.45 6.58
N LEU A 414 -17.87 0.10 6.16
CA LEU A 414 -18.45 1.27 6.81
C LEU A 414 -18.78 0.98 8.28
N LEU A 415 -19.55 -0.09 8.53
CA LEU A 415 -19.96 -0.45 9.89
C LEU A 415 -18.77 -0.80 10.76
N ALA A 416 -17.81 -1.57 10.23
CA ALA A 416 -16.59 -1.91 10.95
C ALA A 416 -15.78 -0.66 11.34
N LEU A 417 -15.66 0.33 10.44
CA LEU A 417 -14.96 1.58 10.74
C LEU A 417 -15.70 2.40 11.81
N VAL A 418 -17.03 2.45 11.77
CA VAL A 418 -17.83 3.15 12.78
C VAL A 418 -17.73 2.46 14.15
N ASP A 419 -17.86 1.14 14.18
CA ASP A 419 -17.77 0.35 15.42
C ASP A 419 -16.35 0.40 16.00
N PHE A 420 -15.33 0.43 15.13
CA PHE A 420 -13.95 0.71 15.49
C PHE A 420 -13.80 2.07 16.21
N VAL A 421 -14.27 3.16 15.58
CA VAL A 421 -14.17 4.50 16.18
C VAL A 421 -14.92 4.58 17.50
N ARG A 422 -16.08 3.91 17.62
CA ARG A 422 -16.81 3.80 18.90
C ARG A 422 -16.04 3.02 19.96
N SER A 423 -15.44 1.90 19.59
CA SER A 423 -14.65 1.09 20.51
C SER A 423 -13.45 1.87 21.07
N VAL A 424 -12.81 2.66 20.21
CA VAL A 424 -11.69 3.53 20.60
C VAL A 424 -12.15 4.69 21.47
N THR A 425 -13.30 5.29 21.16
CA THR A 425 -13.89 6.38 21.98
C THR A 425 -14.31 5.87 23.36
N ALA A 426 -14.80 4.63 23.46
CA ALA A 426 -15.17 4.03 24.74
C ALA A 426 -13.97 3.60 25.61
N GLY A 427 -12.75 3.62 25.06
CA GLY A 427 -11.53 3.26 25.76
C GLY A 427 -10.78 4.49 26.31
N ASP A 428 -9.89 4.24 27.27
CA ASP A 428 -9.14 5.30 27.97
C ASP A 428 -7.78 5.64 27.30
N GLN A 429 -7.53 5.18 26.08
CA GLN A 429 -6.22 5.34 25.42
C GLN A 429 -6.03 6.69 24.72
N LEU A 430 -7.09 7.47 24.57
CA LEU A 430 -7.07 8.75 23.85
C LEU A 430 -6.74 9.93 24.75
N ARG A 431 -6.21 10.99 24.15
CA ARG A 431 -6.11 12.31 24.79
C ARG A 431 -7.50 12.92 24.90
N GLU A 432 -7.77 13.72 25.93
CA GLU A 432 -9.07 14.37 26.14
C GLU A 432 -9.56 15.15 24.91
N GLU A 433 -8.67 15.88 24.23
CA GLU A 433 -8.99 16.62 23.00
C GLU A 433 -9.46 15.69 21.87
N ASP A 434 -8.80 14.55 21.69
CA ASP A 434 -9.12 13.58 20.65
C ASP A 434 -10.43 12.85 20.99
N HIS A 435 -10.63 12.50 22.26
CA HIS A 435 -11.87 11.90 22.76
C HIS A 435 -13.07 12.81 22.48
N LEU A 436 -13.00 14.09 22.86
CA LEU A 436 -14.07 15.05 22.63
C LEU A 436 -14.36 15.25 21.13
N ALA A 437 -13.32 15.25 20.30
CA ALA A 437 -13.47 15.32 18.85
C ALA A 437 -14.22 14.10 18.30
N LEU A 438 -13.90 12.88 18.75
CA LEU A 438 -14.60 11.66 18.34
C LEU A 438 -16.05 11.63 18.82
N GLU A 439 -16.33 12.03 20.06
CA GLU A 439 -17.71 12.13 20.56
C GLU A 439 -18.55 13.06 19.68
N THR A 440 -17.98 14.21 19.33
CA THR A 440 -18.63 15.19 18.44
C THR A 440 -18.89 14.60 17.06
N LEU A 441 -17.93 13.83 16.51
CA LEU A 441 -18.09 13.16 15.21
C LEU A 441 -19.15 12.05 15.24
N LEU A 442 -19.24 11.32 16.35
CA LEU A 442 -20.16 10.20 16.51
C LEU A 442 -21.58 10.62 16.90
N ALA A 443 -21.80 11.85 17.37
CA ALA A 443 -23.06 12.33 17.95
C ALA A 443 -24.28 12.04 17.05
N ASN A 444 -24.14 12.19 15.74
CA ASN A 444 -25.23 11.99 14.78
C ASN A 444 -25.21 10.60 14.11
N VAL A 445 -24.16 9.80 14.31
CA VAL A 445 -23.96 8.53 13.58
C VAL A 445 -24.87 7.43 14.14
N PRO A 446 -25.71 6.77 13.32
CA PRO A 446 -26.67 5.78 13.79
C PRO A 446 -26.01 4.62 14.54
N GLN A 447 -26.50 4.28 15.73
CA GLN A 447 -26.03 3.11 16.49
C GLN A 447 -26.22 1.83 15.68
N SER A 448 -25.19 0.98 15.65
CA SER A 448 -25.25 -0.32 15.00
C SER A 448 -26.33 -1.16 15.69
N ARG A 449 -27.53 -1.24 15.09
CA ARG A 449 -28.54 -2.19 15.54
C ARG A 449 -28.06 -3.55 15.08
N THR A 450 -27.53 -4.34 16.01
CA THR A 450 -27.47 -5.79 15.84
C THR A 450 -28.87 -6.26 15.46
N THR A 451 -29.05 -6.66 14.22
CA THR A 451 -30.30 -7.21 13.73
C THR A 451 -30.45 -8.57 14.39
N LYS A 452 -31.02 -8.61 15.59
CA LYS A 452 -31.69 -9.81 16.07
C LYS A 452 -32.75 -10.12 15.02
N SER A 453 -32.58 -11.25 14.34
CA SER A 453 -33.57 -11.81 13.43
C SER A 453 -34.87 -12.01 14.20
N ASN A 454 -35.76 -11.02 14.13
CA ASN A 454 -37.15 -11.19 14.50
C ASN A 454 -37.92 -11.33 13.19
N SER A 455 -38.18 -12.59 12.86
CA SER A 455 -39.37 -13.03 12.16
C SER A 455 -40.61 -12.26 12.65
N LEU A 456 -41.43 -11.79 11.73
CA LEU A 456 -42.89 -11.51 11.82
C LEU A 456 -43.28 -10.98 10.42
N GLU A 457 -43.77 -11.84 9.54
CA GLU A 457 -45.19 -12.17 9.33
C GLU A 457 -45.72 -11.49 8.06
N LEU A 458 -45.68 -12.23 6.94
CA LEU A 458 -46.50 -11.96 5.78
C LEU A 458 -47.81 -12.76 5.94
N THR A 459 -48.92 -12.04 5.83
CA THR A 459 -50.30 -12.51 5.92
C THR A 459 -50.61 -13.70 4.99
N PRO A 460 -51.45 -14.67 5.42
CA PRO A 460 -51.78 -15.83 4.61
C PRO A 460 -52.99 -15.54 3.71
N SER A 461 -52.90 -15.87 2.43
CA SER A 461 -54.07 -16.07 1.57
C SER A 461 -54.20 -17.56 1.24
N ASN A 462 -55.32 -18.13 1.68
CA ASN A 462 -55.69 -19.54 1.53
C ASN A 462 -56.01 -19.88 0.08
N THR A 463 -55.45 -20.99 -0.41
CA THR A 463 -56.15 -21.90 -1.32
C THR A 463 -55.50 -23.30 -1.26
N PRO A 464 -56.26 -24.40 -1.05
CA PRO A 464 -55.68 -25.74 -0.91
C PRO A 464 -55.72 -26.50 -2.24
N GLN A 465 -54.62 -27.15 -2.64
CA GLN A 465 -54.71 -28.30 -3.53
C GLN A 465 -53.46 -29.21 -3.49
N LEU A 466 -53.64 -30.32 -2.78
CA LEU A 466 -53.16 -31.71 -2.99
C LEU A 466 -51.82 -31.95 -3.71
N SER A 467 -50.88 -32.56 -2.98
CA SER A 467 -49.67 -33.24 -3.48
C SER A 467 -50.00 -34.54 -4.24
N PRO A 468 -49.03 -35.12 -4.98
CA PRO A 468 -48.19 -36.14 -4.33
C PRO A 468 -46.68 -36.03 -4.59
N ALA A 469 -45.96 -36.69 -3.68
CA ALA A 469 -44.53 -36.80 -3.47
C ALA A 469 -43.63 -36.95 -4.71
N THR A 470 -42.51 -36.22 -4.73
CA THR A 470 -41.13 -36.76 -4.79
C THR A 470 -40.08 -35.65 -4.77
N THR A 471 -39.10 -35.79 -3.87
CA THR A 471 -37.76 -35.16 -3.85
C THR A 471 -37.65 -33.63 -3.63
N PRO A 472 -37.09 -33.14 -2.50
CA PRO A 472 -36.77 -31.73 -2.35
C PRO A 472 -35.50 -31.38 -3.12
N ALA A 473 -35.66 -30.61 -4.19
CA ALA A 473 -34.58 -29.88 -4.84
C ALA A 473 -33.98 -28.88 -3.84
N ASN A 474 -32.68 -29.04 -3.59
CA ASN A 474 -31.88 -28.25 -2.66
C ASN A 474 -31.79 -26.80 -3.14
N LYS A 475 -32.66 -25.92 -2.62
CA LYS A 475 -32.48 -24.45 -2.66
C LYS A 475 -31.38 -24.04 -1.67
N LYS A 476 -30.12 -24.36 -1.97
CA LYS A 476 -28.95 -23.75 -1.34
C LYS A 476 -27.88 -23.53 -2.41
N ASN A 477 -27.33 -22.32 -2.41
CA ASN A 477 -26.28 -21.78 -3.30
C ASN A 477 -26.76 -20.76 -4.36
N ARG A 478 -27.54 -19.77 -3.94
CA ARG A 478 -27.31 -18.42 -4.48
C ARG A 478 -26.29 -17.74 -3.57
N LEU A 479 -25.07 -17.59 -4.08
CA LEU A 479 -24.01 -16.81 -3.46
C LEU A 479 -24.55 -15.39 -3.19
N PRO A 480 -24.31 -14.79 -2.01
CA PRO A 480 -24.60 -13.38 -1.81
C PRO A 480 -23.72 -12.59 -2.78
N ILE A 481 -24.35 -11.87 -3.71
CA ILE A 481 -23.68 -10.87 -4.54
C ILE A 481 -23.09 -9.82 -3.59
N GLY A 482 -21.80 -9.52 -3.74
CA GLY A 482 -21.16 -8.44 -3.00
C GLY A 482 -21.73 -7.09 -3.46
N TYR A 483 -22.71 -6.56 -2.74
CA TYR A 483 -23.19 -5.20 -2.98
C TYR A 483 -22.21 -4.22 -2.35
N LEU A 484 -21.52 -3.43 -3.18
CA LEU A 484 -20.67 -2.34 -2.70
C LEU A 484 -21.47 -1.04 -2.69
N THR A 485 -21.52 -0.41 -1.52
CA THR A 485 -22.30 0.81 -1.27
C THR A 485 -21.43 2.03 -1.55
N HIS A 486 -21.81 2.83 -2.53
CA HIS A 486 -21.15 4.08 -2.90
C HIS A 486 -21.64 5.20 -1.98
N LEU A 487 -20.86 5.59 -0.97
CA LEU A 487 -21.24 6.71 -0.11
C LEU A 487 -20.89 8.03 -0.77
N LEU A 488 -21.88 8.79 -1.23
CA LEU A 488 -21.66 10.18 -1.66
C LEU A 488 -21.28 11.05 -0.46
N ASN A 489 -20.21 11.82 -0.61
CA ASN A 489 -19.94 12.97 0.24
C ASN A 489 -20.67 14.19 -0.34
N CYS A 490 -21.61 14.74 0.43
CA CYS A 490 -22.44 15.88 0.07
C CYS A 490 -21.63 17.17 -0.10
N LYS A 491 -21.18 17.49 -1.32
CA LYS A 491 -20.89 18.88 -1.74
C LYS A 491 -21.26 19.21 -3.20
N TYR A 492 -22.26 18.52 -3.79
CA TYR A 492 -22.89 19.00 -5.03
C TYR A 492 -24.11 19.88 -4.73
N HIS A 493 -23.87 21.11 -4.29
CA HIS A 493 -24.89 22.16 -4.37
C HIS A 493 -24.42 23.48 -4.99
N TYR A 494 -23.17 23.59 -5.42
CA TYR A 494 -22.69 24.77 -6.14
C TYR A 494 -22.06 24.37 -7.46
N PHE A 495 -22.89 24.13 -8.47
CA PHE A 495 -22.65 24.39 -9.90
C PHE A 495 -23.88 23.92 -10.69
N GLN A 496 -25.01 24.59 -10.48
CA GLN A 496 -26.10 24.66 -11.46
C GLN A 496 -26.08 26.06 -12.09
#